data_AF-A0A7W0JGT6-F1
#
_entry.id   AF-A0A7W0JGT6-F1
#
_cell.length_a   1.000
_cell.length_b   1.000
_cell.length_c   1.000
_cell.angle_alpha   90.00
_cell.angle_beta   90.00
_cell.angle_gamma   90.00
#
_symmetry.space_group_name_H-M   'P 1'
#
loop_
_entity.id
_entity.type
_entity.pdbx_description
1 polymer ?
#
loop_
_entity_poly.entity_id
_entity_poly.type
_entity_poly.pdbx_seq_one_letter_code
_entity_poly.pdbx_strand_id
1 'polypeptide(L)' 'MQNYIERSIYLHTFEPDETALVSRYLRSGMTVVDAGANVGYYSLMASSVVGGDGHVY' A
#
# COMPACT_ATOMS: atom_id res chain seq x y z
N MET A 1 -5.67 -19.49 13.35
CA MET A 1 -6.67 -18.45 13.00
C MET A 1 -6.39 -17.11 13.65
N GLN A 2 -5.82 -17.06 14.86
CA GLN A 2 -5.26 -15.80 15.40
C GLN A 2 -4.10 -15.29 14.53
N ASN A 3 -4.03 -13.97 14.35
CA ASN A 3 -3.01 -13.20 13.65
C ASN A 3 -2.93 -13.34 12.11
N TYR A 4 -4.04 -13.67 11.45
CA TYR A 4 -4.05 -13.84 9.98
C TYR A 4 -3.76 -12.53 9.23
N ILE A 5 -4.29 -11.40 9.71
CA ILE A 5 -4.16 -10.10 9.05
C ILE A 5 -2.71 -9.62 9.14
N GLU A 6 -2.13 -9.66 10.32
CA GLU A 6 -0.75 -9.26 10.60
C GLU A 6 0.23 -10.11 9.81
N ARG A 7 0.00 -11.43 9.73
CA ARG A 7 0.84 -12.34 8.93
C ARG A 7 0.69 -12.09 7.43
N SER A 8 -0.52 -11.84 6.95
CA SER A 8 -0.73 -11.56 5.53
C SER A 8 -0.10 -10.22 5.13
N ILE A 9 -0.19 -9.20 5.98
CA ILE A 9 0.52 -7.91 5.80
C ILE A 9 2.03 -8.13 5.77
N TYR A 10 2.59 -8.81 6.77
CA TYR A 10 4.03 -9.07 6.86
C TYR A 10 4.58 -9.84 5.64
N LEU A 11 3.79 -10.76 5.09
CA LEU A 11 4.14 -11.53 3.90
C LEU A 11 3.74 -10.86 2.58
N HIS A 12 3.22 -9.63 2.60
CA HIS A 12 2.69 -8.92 1.43
C HIS A 12 1.62 -9.70 0.63
N THR A 13 0.75 -10.43 1.35
CA THR A 13 -0.37 -11.22 0.80
C THR A 13 -1.74 -10.72 1.24
N PHE A 14 -1.80 -9.60 1.96
CA PHE A 14 -3.04 -8.94 2.33
C PHE A 14 -3.71 -8.33 1.09
N GLU A 15 -5.00 -8.61 0.87
CA GLU A 15 -5.80 -8.08 -0.25
C GLU A 15 -5.04 -8.07 -1.61
N PRO A 16 -4.66 -9.24 -2.14
CA PRO A 16 -3.71 -9.31 -3.25
C PRO A 16 -4.24 -8.68 -4.55
N ASP A 17 -5.55 -8.78 -4.80
CA ASP A 17 -6.17 -8.26 -6.01
C ASP A 17 -6.25 -6.73 -5.97
N GLU A 18 -6.67 -6.15 -4.85
CA GLU A 18 -6.71 -4.72 -4.60
C GLU A 18 -5.31 -4.11 -4.58
N THR A 19 -4.35 -4.77 -3.91
CA THR A 19 -2.94 -4.37 -3.91
C THR A 19 -2.38 -4.32 -5.31
N ALA A 20 -2.63 -5.36 -6.12
CA ALA A 20 -2.20 -5.40 -7.51
C ALA A 20 -2.87 -4.31 -8.36
N LEU A 21 -4.16 -4.07 -8.15
CA LEU A 21 -4.91 -3.04 -8.86
C LEU A 21 -4.33 -1.65 -8.56
N VAL A 22 -4.19 -1.27 -7.29
CA VAL A 22 -3.67 0.05 -6.90
C VAL A 22 -2.24 0.22 -7.40
N SER A 23 -1.37 -0.77 -7.18
CA SER A 23 0.03 -0.74 -7.63
C SER A 23 0.17 -0.52 -9.13
N ARG A 24 -0.74 -1.08 -9.95
CA ARG A 24 -0.74 -0.92 -11.41
C ARG A 24 -1.06 0.50 -11.88
N TYR A 25 -1.77 1.30 -11.09
CA TYR A 25 -2.10 2.69 -11.43
C TYR A 25 -1.09 3.70 -10.89
N LEU A 26 -0.38 3.37 -9.81
CA LEU A 26 0.65 4.24 -9.24
C LEU A 26 1.84 4.39 -10.18
N ARG A 27 2.43 5.59 -10.19
CA ARG A 27 3.63 5.94 -10.96
C ARG A 27 4.56 6.78 -10.08
N SER A 28 5.86 6.74 -10.41
CA SER A 28 6.86 7.60 -9.78
C SER A 28 6.44 9.07 -9.86
N GLY A 29 6.66 9.82 -8.78
CA GLY A 29 6.34 11.24 -8.67
C GLY A 29 4.87 11.56 -8.41
N MET A 30 3.99 10.56 -8.28
CA MET A 30 2.58 10.80 -7.97
C MET A 30 2.37 11.23 -6.52
N THR A 31 1.34 12.05 -6.32
CA THR A 31 0.74 12.32 -5.02
C THR A 31 -0.44 11.37 -4.79
N VAL A 32 -0.45 10.70 -3.65
CA VAL A 32 -1.49 9.75 -3.23
C VAL A 32 -2.12 10.25 -1.94
N VAL A 33 -3.42 10.04 -1.80
CA VAL A 33 -4.15 10.26 -0.54
C VAL A 33 -4.62 8.90 -0.04
N ASP A 34 -4.15 8.47 1.13
CA ASP A 34 -4.62 7.24 1.78
C ASP A 34 -5.76 7.55 2.76
N ALA A 35 -6.98 7.56 2.22
CA ALA A 35 -8.18 7.89 2.97
C ALA A 35 -8.62 6.71 3.86
N GLY A 36 -7.98 6.58 5.01
CA GLY A 36 -8.28 5.53 6.00
C GLY A 36 -7.12 4.57 6.26
N ALA A 37 -5.93 5.11 6.53
CA ALA A 37 -4.68 4.36 6.54
C ALA A 37 -4.58 3.21 7.57
N ASN A 38 -5.33 3.24 8.68
CA ASN A 38 -5.29 2.24 9.76
C ASN A 38 -3.83 1.80 10.12
N VAL A 39 -3.41 0.60 9.74
CA VAL A 39 -2.06 0.03 10.00
C VAL A 39 -1.00 0.41 8.95
N GLY A 40 -1.37 1.22 7.96
CA GLY A 40 -0.47 1.84 6.97
C GLY A 40 -0.05 0.94 5.81
N TYR A 41 -0.74 -0.18 5.57
CA TYR A 41 -0.36 -1.12 4.50
C TYR A 41 -0.33 -0.46 3.12
N TYR A 42 -1.42 0.22 2.73
CA TYR A 42 -1.49 0.93 1.45
C TYR A 42 -0.61 2.18 1.44
N SER A 43 -0.48 2.90 2.56
CA SER A 43 0.45 4.05 2.67
C SER A 43 1.90 3.65 2.34
N LEU A 44 2.39 2.56 2.94
CA LEU A 44 3.76 2.07 2.75
C LEU A 44 3.96 1.44 1.38
N MET A 45 2.98 0.69 0.88
CA MET A 45 3.02 0.16 -0.48
C MET A 45 3.09 1.32 -1.48
N ALA A 46 2.22 2.33 -1.36
CA ALA A 46 2.18 3.46 -2.27
C ALA A 46 3.47 4.29 -2.23
N SER A 47 4.02 4.55 -1.03
CA SER A 47 5.26 5.30 -0.88
C SER A 47 6.45 4.62 -1.59
N SER A 48 6.48 3.28 -1.59
CA SER A 48 7.50 2.50 -2.30
C SER A 48 7.42 2.63 -3.83
N VAL A 49 6.23 2.88 -4.37
CA VAL A 49 6.00 3.00 -5.82
C VAL A 49 6.18 4.44 -6.31
N VAL A 50 5.69 5.43 -5.56
CA VAL A 50 5.78 6.84 -5.97
C VAL A 50 7.17 7.44 -5.77
N GLY A 51 7.98 6.85 -4.89
CA GLY A 51 9.39 7.21 -4.70
C GLY A 51 9.62 8.59 -4.08
N GLY A 52 10.88 9.03 -4.07
CA GLY A 52 11.31 10.27 -3.40
C GLY A 52 10.76 11.57 -4.01
N ASP A 53 10.34 11.53 -5.28
CA ASP A 53 9.71 12.66 -5.97
C ASP A 53 8.18 12.65 -5.80
N GLY A 54 7.61 11.62 -5.17
CA GLY A 54 6.18 11.48 -4.89
C GLY A 54 5.82 11.78 -3.43
N HIS A 55 4.53 11.72 -3.11
CA HIS A 55 4.05 11.98 -1.75
C HIS A 55 2.82 11.14 -1.40
N VAL A 56 2.68 10.75 -0.14
CA VAL A 56 1.49 10.09 0.41
C VAL A 56 0.97 10.93 1.57
N TYR A 57 -0.30 11.36 1.48
CA TYR A 57 -1.05 12.08 2.52
C TYR A 57 -1.95 11.15 3.33
#